data_AF-A0A4U9D8C0-F1
#
_entry.id   AF-A0A4U9D8C0-F1
#
_cell.length_a   1.000
_cell.length_b   1.000
_cell.length_c   1.000
_cell.angle_alpha   90.00
_cell.angle_beta   90.00
_cell.angle_gamma   90.00
#
_symmetry.space_group_name_H-M   'P 1'
#
loop_
_entity.id
_entity.type
_entity.pdbx_description
1 polymer ?
#
loop_
_entity_poly.entity_id
_entity_poly.type
_entity_poly.pdbx_seq_one_letter_code
_entity_poly.pdbx_strand_id
1 'polypeptide(L)'
;MKSLWPLFGISNQMLAAVALVLGTVVLVKMQRTKYIWVTVVPALWLLLCTTWALGLKLFSTNPQMEGFFFMAQQYKEKIAAGGELSPQQIANMNHIVVNNYTNAGLSILFLVVVYSIIFYGIKTWINVRNNKVRTDKETPYVPVPEGGVKTSSHH
;
A
#
# COMPACT_ATOMS: atom_id res chain seq x y z
N MET A 1 26.20 9.17 -0.71
CA MET A 1 24.91 9.40 -1.40
C MET A 1 24.44 8.14 -2.12
N LYS A 2 23.84 7.15 -1.44
CA LYS A 2 23.13 6.02 -2.08
C LYS A 2 21.97 5.50 -1.20
N SER A 3 21.32 6.36 -0.41
CA SER A 3 20.37 5.90 0.63
C SER A 3 18.94 6.47 0.55
N LEU A 4 18.62 7.33 -0.43
CA LEU A 4 17.25 7.84 -0.61
C LEU A 4 16.44 7.02 -1.63
N TRP A 5 17.10 6.51 -2.67
CA TRP A 5 16.45 5.78 -3.76
C TRP A 5 15.73 4.49 -3.33
N PRO A 6 16.31 3.63 -2.46
CA PRO A 6 15.64 2.41 -2.02
C PRO A 6 14.34 2.68 -1.25
N LEU A 7 14.25 3.85 -0.60
CA LEU A 7 13.10 4.23 0.20
C LEU A 7 11.91 4.70 -0.62
N PHE A 8 12.17 5.44 -1.70
CA PHE A 8 11.12 5.83 -2.63
C PHE A 8 10.46 4.61 -3.28
N GLY A 9 11.23 3.57 -3.58
CA GLY A 9 10.71 2.32 -4.15
C GLY A 9 9.69 1.62 -3.25
N ILE A 10 9.99 1.52 -1.95
CA ILE A 10 9.11 0.85 -0.98
C ILE A 10 7.82 1.65 -0.77
N SER A 11 7.91 2.96 -0.55
CA SER A 11 6.75 3.83 -0.36
C SER A 11 5.79 3.82 -1.56
N ASN A 12 6.33 3.76 -2.79
CA ASN A 12 5.50 3.72 -4.00
C ASN A 12 4.76 2.39 -4.16
N GLN A 13 5.39 1.27 -3.80
CA GLN A 13 4.74 -0.04 -3.82
C GLN A 13 3.61 -0.11 -2.79
N MET A 14 3.80 0.51 -1.62
CA MET A 14 2.73 0.64 -0.62
C MET A 14 1.57 1.48 -1.16
N LEU A 15 1.82 2.63 -1.78
CA LEU A 15 0.74 3.45 -2.36
C LEU A 15 -0.05 2.70 -3.44
N ALA A 16 0.63 1.96 -4.31
CA ALA A 16 0.00 1.15 -5.35
C ALA A 16 -0.96 0.09 -4.77
N ALA A 17 -0.60 -0.53 -3.65
CA ALA A 17 -1.46 -1.48 -2.96
C ALA A 17 -2.75 -0.83 -2.44
N VAL A 18 -2.71 0.43 -1.95
CA VAL A 18 -3.93 1.14 -1.49
C VAL A 18 -4.85 1.36 -2.68
N ALA A 19 -4.27 1.88 -3.77
CA ALA A 19 -5.02 2.28 -4.94
C ALA A 19 -5.82 1.09 -5.53
N LEU A 20 -5.20 -0.09 -5.59
CA LEU A 20 -5.86 -1.29 -6.10
C LEU A 20 -6.97 -1.81 -5.17
N VAL A 21 -6.77 -1.74 -3.86
CA VAL A 21 -7.77 -2.16 -2.87
C VAL A 21 -8.97 -1.19 -2.85
N LEU A 22 -8.72 0.12 -2.90
CA LEU A 22 -9.78 1.13 -3.00
C LEU A 22 -10.53 1.04 -4.33
N GLY A 23 -9.82 0.87 -5.45
CA GLY A 23 -10.42 0.70 -6.77
C GLY A 23 -11.36 -0.51 -6.82
N THR A 24 -10.99 -1.60 -6.14
CA THR A 24 -11.86 -2.78 -6.00
C THR A 24 -13.16 -2.46 -5.26
N VAL A 25 -13.10 -1.71 -4.15
CA VAL A 25 -14.31 -1.32 -3.40
C VAL A 25 -15.21 -0.39 -4.20
N VAL A 26 -14.64 0.55 -4.96
CA VAL A 26 -15.41 1.43 -5.84
C VAL A 26 -16.15 0.62 -6.91
N LEU A 27 -15.47 -0.33 -7.58
CA LEU A 27 -16.10 -1.18 -8.59
C LEU A 27 -17.23 -2.06 -8.03
N VAL A 28 -17.07 -2.58 -6.80
CA VAL A 28 -18.13 -3.30 -6.07
C VAL A 28 -19.35 -2.40 -5.86
N LYS A 29 -19.15 -1.14 -5.42
CA LYS A 29 -20.25 -0.20 -5.18
C LYS A 29 -20.99 0.21 -6.46
N MET A 30 -20.27 0.30 -7.59
CA MET A 30 -20.86 0.63 -8.90
C MET A 30 -21.61 -0.55 -9.56
N GLN A 31 -21.78 -1.69 -8.87
CA GLN A 31 -22.40 -2.92 -9.43
C GLN A 31 -21.70 -3.46 -10.69
N ARG A 32 -20.47 -3.03 -10.96
CA ARG A 32 -19.69 -3.41 -12.15
C ARG A 32 -18.94 -4.72 -11.92
N THR A 33 -19.66 -5.72 -11.40
CA THR A 33 -19.08 -6.99 -10.93
C THR A 33 -18.32 -7.77 -11.99
N LYS A 34 -18.67 -7.58 -13.27
CA LYS A 34 -17.95 -8.15 -14.43
C LYS A 34 -16.51 -7.65 -14.59
N TYR A 35 -16.17 -6.46 -14.07
CA TYR A 35 -14.84 -5.85 -14.23
C TYR A 35 -13.98 -5.92 -12.97
N ILE A 36 -14.54 -6.38 -11.84
CA ILE A 36 -13.86 -6.46 -10.54
C ILE A 36 -12.58 -7.31 -10.61
N TRP A 37 -12.54 -8.34 -11.47
CA TRP A 37 -11.36 -9.21 -11.59
C TRP A 37 -10.08 -8.46 -12.01
N VAL A 38 -10.21 -7.37 -12.76
CA VAL A 38 -9.08 -6.55 -13.22
C VAL A 38 -8.35 -5.91 -12.04
N THR A 39 -9.07 -5.55 -10.97
CA THR A 39 -8.48 -5.00 -9.75
C THR A 39 -8.19 -6.08 -8.71
N VAL A 40 -9.05 -7.10 -8.60
CA VAL A 40 -8.94 -8.15 -7.57
C VAL A 40 -7.74 -9.06 -7.80
N VAL A 41 -7.47 -9.50 -9.03
CA VAL A 41 -6.33 -10.39 -9.31
C VAL A 41 -4.99 -9.76 -8.92
N PRO A 42 -4.63 -8.55 -9.40
CA PRO A 42 -3.39 -7.91 -8.98
C PRO A 42 -3.40 -7.52 -7.50
N ALA A 43 -4.56 -7.15 -6.92
CA ALA A 43 -4.66 -6.87 -5.49
C ALA A 43 -4.37 -8.12 -4.64
N LEU A 44 -4.93 -9.29 -5.00
CA LEU A 44 -4.69 -10.55 -4.31
C LEU A 44 -3.22 -10.98 -4.41
N TRP A 45 -2.62 -10.85 -5.59
CA TRP A 45 -1.20 -11.13 -5.77
C TRP A 45 -0.32 -10.24 -4.89
N LEU A 46 -0.57 -8.94 -4.90
CA LEU A 46 0.16 -7.99 -4.05
C LEU A 46 -0.08 -8.29 -2.57
N LEU A 47 -1.30 -8.62 -2.17
CA LEU A 47 -1.64 -8.97 -0.78
C LEU A 47 -0.91 -10.21 -0.29
N LEU A 48 -0.85 -11.25 -1.11
CA LEU A 48 -0.09 -12.47 -0.82
C LEU A 48 1.39 -12.14 -0.62
N CYS A 49 2.00 -11.47 -1.60
CA CYS A 49 3.41 -11.12 -1.54
C CYS A 49 3.73 -10.19 -0.36
N THR A 50 2.90 -9.18 -0.09
CA THR A 50 3.12 -8.20 0.99
C THR A 50 2.88 -8.80 2.37
N THR A 51 1.82 -9.60 2.54
CA THR A 51 1.55 -10.30 3.81
C THR A 51 2.64 -11.32 4.10
N TRP A 52 3.09 -12.07 3.09
CA TRP A 52 4.19 -13.01 3.24
C TRP A 52 5.51 -12.31 3.59
N ALA A 53 5.89 -11.28 2.83
CA ALA A 53 7.10 -10.50 3.10
C ALA A 53 7.07 -9.84 4.47
N LEU A 54 5.92 -9.29 4.90
CA LEU A 54 5.79 -8.69 6.23
C LEU A 54 5.84 -9.75 7.33
N GLY A 55 5.19 -10.90 7.14
CA GLY A 55 5.26 -12.03 8.07
C GLY A 55 6.70 -12.49 8.27
N LEU A 56 7.47 -12.65 7.19
CA LEU A 56 8.90 -12.93 7.27
C LEU A 56 9.65 -11.81 8.00
N LYS A 57 9.40 -10.52 7.70
CA LYS A 57 10.12 -9.40 8.34
C LYS A 57 9.73 -9.12 9.79
N LEU A 58 8.53 -9.50 10.22
CA LEU A 58 8.06 -9.32 11.60
C LEU A 58 8.47 -10.48 12.51
N PHE A 59 8.44 -11.72 12.01
CA PHE A 59 8.63 -12.92 12.83
C PHE A 59 9.97 -13.63 12.60
N SER A 60 10.76 -13.27 11.60
CA SER A 60 12.07 -13.90 11.40
C SER A 60 13.14 -13.30 12.32
N THR A 61 13.84 -14.19 13.01
CA THR A 61 15.04 -13.91 13.82
C THR A 61 16.34 -14.08 13.02
N ASN A 62 16.24 -14.33 11.71
CA ASN A 62 17.36 -14.74 10.87
C ASN A 62 18.01 -13.51 10.20
N PRO A 63 19.35 -13.29 10.32
CA PRO A 63 20.03 -12.10 9.79
C PRO A 63 19.85 -11.86 8.28
N GLN A 64 19.65 -12.93 7.51
CA GLN A 64 19.49 -12.86 6.05
C GLN A 64 18.08 -12.39 5.61
N MET A 65 17.10 -12.41 6.50
CA MET A 65 15.69 -12.14 6.15
C MET A 65 15.26 -10.70 6.47
N GLU A 66 16.22 -9.83 6.86
CA GLU A 66 16.01 -8.39 7.11
C GLU A 66 14.85 -8.08 8.08
N GLY A 67 14.75 -8.84 9.17
CA GLY A 67 13.75 -8.57 10.21
C GLY A 67 13.92 -7.15 10.76
N PHE A 68 12.86 -6.34 10.72
CA PHE A 68 12.95 -4.91 11.06
C PHE A 68 13.47 -4.69 12.49
N PHE A 69 13.00 -5.51 13.43
CA PHE A 69 13.42 -5.46 14.84
C PHE A 69 14.84 -6.01 15.03
N PHE A 70 15.21 -7.07 14.31
CA PHE A 70 16.54 -7.67 14.37
C PHE A 70 17.62 -6.72 13.84
N MET A 71 17.40 -6.12 12.67
CA MET A 71 18.34 -5.16 12.08
C MET A 71 18.48 -3.92 12.95
N ALA A 72 17.38 -3.38 13.48
CA ALA A 72 17.42 -2.23 14.35
C ALA A 72 18.21 -2.50 15.64
N GLN A 73 18.04 -3.69 16.24
CA GLN A 73 18.78 -4.12 17.41
C GLN A 73 20.27 -4.32 17.09
N GLN A 74 20.60 -4.99 15.99
CA GLN A 74 21.98 -5.23 15.58
C GLN A 74 22.75 -3.94 15.28
N TYR A 75 22.10 -2.95 14.64
CA TYR A 75 22.71 -1.64 14.41
C TYR A 75 22.89 -0.85 15.71
N LYS A 76 21.91 -0.91 16.64
CA LYS A 76 22.05 -0.32 17.98
C LYS A 76 23.19 -0.96 18.78
N GLU A 77 23.31 -2.27 18.74
CA GLU A 77 24.40 -3.01 19.41
C GLU A 77 25.76 -2.66 18.81
N LYS A 78 25.87 -2.54 17.48
CA LYS A 78 27.11 -2.09 16.84
C LYS A 78 27.50 -0.65 17.21
N ILE A 79 26.52 0.23 17.41
CA ILE A 79 26.77 1.59 17.91
C ILE A 79 27.20 1.56 19.38
N ALA A 80 26.55 0.73 20.21
CA ALA A 80 26.86 0.60 21.63
C ALA A 80 28.20 -0.11 21.91
N ALA A 81 28.62 -1.03 21.04
CA ALA A 81 29.88 -1.77 21.17
C ALA A 81 31.13 -0.91 20.96
N GLY A 82 31.00 0.35 20.49
CA GLY A 82 32.06 1.35 20.55
C GLY A 82 33.34 1.04 19.76
N GLY A 83 33.23 0.39 18.59
CA GLY A 83 34.39 0.20 17.68
C GLY A 83 34.85 1.50 17.00
N GLU A 84 35.86 1.42 16.12
CA GLU A 84 36.38 2.52 15.29
C GLU A 84 35.37 3.01 14.23
N LEU A 85 34.20 3.45 14.69
CA LEU A 85 33.15 4.02 13.86
C LEU A 85 33.30 5.54 13.88
N SER A 86 33.49 6.14 12.71
CA SER A 86 33.47 7.59 12.59
C SER A 86 32.09 8.16 12.98
N PRO A 87 32.00 9.42 13.44
CA PRO A 87 30.72 10.07 13.74
C PRO A 87 29.73 10.01 12.57
N GLN A 88 30.23 10.05 11.33
CA GLN A 88 29.41 9.94 10.13
C GLN A 88 28.83 8.53 9.91
N GLN A 89 29.58 7.48 10.25
CA GLN A 89 29.08 6.09 10.18
C GLN A 89 27.97 5.87 11.20
N ILE A 90 28.13 6.38 12.42
CA ILE A 90 27.12 6.31 13.47
C ILE A 90 25.83 7.04 13.04
N ALA A 91 25.95 8.25 12.47
CA ALA A 91 24.80 8.99 11.96
C ALA A 91 24.06 8.22 10.85
N ASN A 92 24.80 7.66 9.87
CA ASN A 92 24.20 6.86 8.81
C ASN A 92 23.48 5.61 9.34
N MET A 93 24.08 4.91 10.32
CA MET A 93 23.46 3.73 10.95
C MET A 93 22.20 4.11 11.72
N ASN A 94 22.19 5.22 12.45
CA ASN A 94 20.98 5.75 13.11
C ASN A 94 19.87 6.07 12.10
N HIS A 95 20.20 6.68 10.96
CA HIS A 95 19.22 6.91 9.89
C HIS A 95 18.61 5.59 9.38
N ILE A 96 19.41 4.54 9.17
CA ILE A 96 18.93 3.22 8.74
C ILE A 96 17.99 2.62 9.81
N VAL A 97 18.33 2.74 11.09
CA VAL A 97 17.52 2.24 12.21
C VAL A 97 16.16 2.93 12.25
N VAL A 98 16.14 4.27 12.28
CA VAL A 98 14.89 5.06 12.31
C VAL A 98 14.03 4.72 11.11
N ASN A 99 14.64 4.66 9.94
CA ASN A 99 13.96 4.32 8.71
C ASN A 99 13.29 2.92 8.75
N ASN A 100 14.01 1.91 9.24
CA ASN A 100 13.48 0.56 9.35
C ASN A 100 12.30 0.50 10.33
N TYR A 101 12.35 1.24 11.45
CA TYR A 101 11.21 1.35 12.37
C TYR A 101 10.02 2.06 11.73
N THR A 102 10.23 3.18 11.04
CA THR A 102 9.17 3.90 10.33
C THR A 102 8.52 3.01 9.28
N ASN A 103 9.31 2.28 8.49
CA ASN A 103 8.80 1.38 7.47
C ASN A 103 8.03 0.19 8.07
N ALA A 104 8.51 -0.37 9.18
CA ALA A 104 7.80 -1.42 9.92
C ALA A 104 6.44 -0.92 10.43
N GLY A 105 6.41 0.26 11.07
CA GLY A 105 5.19 0.87 11.58
C GLY A 105 4.20 1.19 10.46
N LEU A 106 4.67 1.79 9.37
CA LEU A 106 3.85 2.09 8.20
C LEU A 106 3.30 0.81 7.57
N SER A 107 4.11 -0.25 7.47
CA SER A 107 3.67 -1.54 6.91
C SER A 107 2.60 -2.22 7.75
N ILE A 108 2.70 -2.16 9.09
CA ILE A 108 1.67 -2.69 10.00
C ILE A 108 0.38 -1.89 9.85
N LEU A 109 0.45 -0.55 9.89
CA LEU A 109 -0.70 0.33 9.69
C LEU A 109 -1.40 0.01 8.37
N PHE A 110 -0.60 -0.15 7.32
CA PHE A 110 -1.08 -0.45 5.99
C PHE A 110 -1.84 -1.77 5.92
N LEU A 111 -1.29 -2.82 6.52
CA LEU A 111 -1.94 -4.12 6.59
C LEU A 111 -3.30 -4.00 7.31
N VAL A 112 -3.37 -3.30 8.44
CA VAL A 112 -4.63 -3.06 9.16
C VAL A 112 -5.65 -2.34 8.26
N VAL A 113 -5.25 -1.28 7.57
CA VAL A 113 -6.14 -0.51 6.67
C VAL A 113 -6.64 -1.40 5.54
N VAL A 114 -5.75 -2.14 4.86
CA VAL A 114 -6.13 -3.00 3.74
C VAL A 114 -7.08 -4.11 4.16
N TYR A 115 -6.81 -4.82 5.26
CA TYR A 115 -7.73 -5.86 5.76
C TYR A 115 -9.08 -5.27 6.18
N SER A 116 -9.10 -4.06 6.76
CA SER A 116 -10.34 -3.34 7.07
C SER A 116 -11.15 -3.03 5.80
N ILE A 117 -10.48 -2.60 4.72
CA ILE A 117 -11.14 -2.32 3.44
C ILE A 117 -11.65 -3.60 2.78
N ILE A 118 -10.89 -4.71 2.84
CA ILE A 118 -11.35 -6.02 2.35
C ILE A 118 -12.59 -6.46 3.11
N PHE A 119 -12.58 -6.36 4.45
CA PHE A 119 -13.74 -6.68 5.28
C PHE A 119 -14.95 -5.82 4.92
N TYR A 120 -14.75 -4.51 4.73
CA TYR A 120 -15.79 -3.61 4.26
C TYR A 120 -16.30 -4.02 2.86
N GLY A 121 -15.40 -4.32 1.92
CA GLY A 121 -15.74 -4.76 0.56
C GLY A 121 -16.56 -6.05 0.54
N ILE A 122 -16.23 -7.04 1.38
CA ILE A 122 -17.02 -8.26 1.56
C ILE A 122 -18.41 -7.91 2.10
N LYS A 123 -18.51 -7.07 3.13
CA LYS A 123 -19.79 -6.63 3.68
C LYS A 123 -20.63 -5.89 2.64
N THR A 124 -20.03 -5.01 1.84
CA THR A 124 -20.68 -4.32 0.73
C THR A 124 -21.13 -5.29 -0.34
N TRP A 125 -20.30 -6.26 -0.73
CA TRP A 125 -20.65 -7.26 -1.73
C TRP A 125 -21.84 -8.13 -1.30
N ILE A 126 -21.88 -8.58 -0.04
CA ILE A 126 -23.02 -9.33 0.52
C ILE A 126 -24.28 -8.47 0.50
N ASN A 127 -24.19 -7.20 0.91
CA ASN A 127 -25.34 -6.29 0.90
C ASN A 127 -25.84 -6.02 -0.53
N VAL A 128 -24.94 -5.76 -1.48
CA VAL A 128 -25.23 -5.55 -2.90
C VAL A 128 -25.84 -6.79 -3.56
N ARG A 129 -25.35 -8.00 -3.22
CA ARG A 129 -25.94 -9.25 -3.72
C ARG A 129 -27.38 -9.43 -3.24
N ASN A 130 -27.67 -8.99 -2.02
CA ASN A 130 -29.00 -9.10 -1.41
C ASN A 130 -29.92 -7.92 -1.79
N ASN A 131 -29.36 -6.78 -2.23
CA ASN A 131 -30.08 -5.58 -2.66
C ASN A 131 -29.52 -5.05 -3.99
N LYS A 132 -30.24 -5.25 -5.11
CA LYS A 132 -29.84 -4.84 -6.47
C LYS A 132 -29.91 -3.32 -6.74
N VAL A 133 -29.74 -2.48 -5.72
CA VAL A 133 -29.83 -1.02 -5.86
C VAL A 133 -28.42 -0.42 -5.95
N ARG A 134 -28.15 0.40 -6.99
CA ARG A 134 -26.92 1.24 -7.08
C ARG A 134 -26.85 2.13 -5.85
N THR A 135 -25.72 2.12 -5.15
CA THR A 135 -25.46 2.96 -3.96
C THR A 135 -24.34 3.96 -4.18
N ASP A 136 -23.86 4.11 -5.42
CA ASP A 136 -22.95 5.16 -5.82
C ASP A 136 -23.66 6.51 -5.96
N LYS A 137 -22.94 7.59 -5.64
CA LYS A 137 -23.40 8.98 -5.73
C LYS A 137 -22.68 9.70 -6.87
N GLU A 138 -22.56 9.05 -8.01
CA GLU A 138 -21.98 9.70 -9.20
C GLU A 138 -23.04 10.55 -9.91
N THR A 139 -22.60 11.63 -10.57
CA THR A 139 -23.47 12.43 -11.43
C THR A 139 -24.00 11.59 -12.59
N PRO A 140 -25.27 11.79 -13.02
CA PRO A 140 -25.81 11.08 -14.16
C PRO A 140 -24.90 11.23 -15.38
N TYR A 141 -24.71 10.14 -16.13
CA TYR A 141 -23.96 10.18 -17.38
C TYR A 141 -24.63 11.15 -18.36
N VAL A 142 -23.88 12.14 -18.83
CA VAL A 142 -24.31 13.05 -19.89
C VAL A 142 -23.65 12.58 -21.19
N PRO A 143 -24.41 12.03 -22.16
CA PRO A 143 -23.83 11.64 -23.45
C PRO A 143 -23.30 12.87 -24.18
N VAL A 144 -22.15 12.72 -24.83
CA VAL A 144 -21.68 13.72 -25.80
C VAL A 144 -22.68 13.74 -26.96
N PRO A 145 -23.26 14.90 -27.31
CA PRO A 145 -24.17 15.00 -28.44
C PRO A 145 -23.49 14.49 -29.72
N GLU A 146 -24.24 13.82 -30.61
CA GLU A 146 -23.69 13.27 -31.87
C GLU A 146 -23.01 14.33 -32.76
N GLY A 147 -23.32 15.62 -32.54
CA GLY A 147 -22.70 16.76 -33.22
C GLY A 147 -21.46 17.36 -32.53
N GLY A 148 -20.92 16.72 -31.49
CA GLY A 148 -19.80 17.25 -30.70
C GLY A 148 -20.18 18.41 -29.78
N VAL A 149 -19.28 18.78 -28.88
CA VAL A 149 -19.45 19.97 -28.02
C VAL A 149 -19.24 21.20 -28.91
N LYS A 150 -20.29 21.97 -29.16
CA LYS A 150 -20.16 23.28 -29.81
C LYS A 150 -19.39 24.19 -28.85
N THR A 151 -18.07 24.25 -29.03
CA THR A 151 -17.25 25.28 -28.39
C THR A 151 -17.61 26.60 -29.07
N SER A 152 -18.36 27.47 -28.40
CA SER A 152 -18.53 28.84 -28.87
C SER A 152 -17.21 29.57 -28.69
N SER A 153 -16.31 29.41 -29.65
CA SER A 153 -15.11 30.22 -29.78
C SER A 153 -15.55 31.58 -30.31
N HIS A 154 -16.14 32.41 -29.43
CA HIS A 154 -16.28 33.83 -29.70
C HIS A 154 -14.94 34.49 -29.39
N HIS A 155 -14.24 34.85 -30.45
CA HIS A 155 -13.15 35.81 -30.43
C HIS A 155 -13.47 36.93 -31.42
#